data_AF-A0A2A6CPF1-F1
#
_entry.id   AF-A0A2A6CPF1-F1
#
_cell.length_a   1.000
_cell.length_b   1.000
_cell.length_c   1.000
_cell.angle_alpha   90.00
_cell.angle_beta   90.00
_cell.angle_gamma   90.00
#
_symmetry.space_group_name_H-M   'P 1'
#
loop_
_entity.id
_entity.type
_entity.pdbx_description
1 polymer ?
#
loop_
_entity_poly.entity_id
_entity_poly.type
_entity_poly.pdbx_seq_one_letter_code
_entity_poly.pdbx_strand_id
1 'polypeptide(L)'
;MFSRRSDRVIHIRGCSNHLRSACQSCAKSLTSTSGTKIFASDIVDAPSSGACATRTLNCAGTGAKIKINKGVRTIADGDDGAVDGKTTLVFTCNAARTAWTAAGGLPVEQAECA
;
A
#
# COMPACT_ATOMS: atom_id res chain seq x y z
N MET A 1 -42.24 1.50 43.50
CA MET A 1 -42.68 0.17 42.99
C MET A 1 -42.95 0.39 41.51
N PHE A 2 -42.15 -0.04 40.54
CA PHE A 2 -41.95 -1.37 39.90
C PHE A 2 -40.66 -1.21 39.03
N SER A 3 -39.58 -1.99 39.05
CA SER A 3 -39.31 -3.41 38.71
C SER A 3 -39.62 -3.84 37.26
N ARG A 4 -38.60 -3.87 36.36
CA ARG A 4 -37.95 -5.05 35.72
C ARG A 4 -37.29 -4.71 34.36
N ARG A 5 -36.16 -5.39 34.11
CA ARG A 5 -35.28 -5.36 32.91
C ARG A 5 -35.96 -5.98 31.69
N SER A 6 -35.69 -5.46 30.47
CA SER A 6 -35.43 -6.29 29.29
C SER A 6 -34.88 -5.45 28.14
N ASP A 7 -33.64 -5.75 27.78
CA ASP A 7 -33.02 -5.61 26.46
C ASP A 7 -33.99 -5.33 25.30
N ARG A 8 -33.87 -4.17 24.63
CA ARG A 8 -33.73 -4.09 23.15
C ARG A 8 -33.73 -2.67 22.58
N VAL A 9 -32.71 -2.47 21.76
CA VAL A 9 -32.59 -1.53 20.62
C VAL A 9 -32.64 -0.04 21.00
N ILE A 10 -31.52 0.45 21.53
CA ILE A 10 -31.17 1.86 21.35
C ILE A 10 -30.90 2.05 19.86
N HIS A 11 -31.77 2.81 19.20
CA HIS A 11 -31.57 3.31 17.86
C HIS A 11 -30.46 4.38 17.89
N ILE A 12 -29.18 3.96 17.95
CA ILE A 12 -28.05 4.87 17.73
C ILE A 12 -27.90 5.04 16.21
N ARG A 13 -28.71 5.92 15.62
CA ARG A 13 -28.41 6.49 14.30
C ARG A 13 -27.29 7.52 14.49
N GLY A 14 -26.03 7.09 14.36
CA GLY A 14 -24.85 7.95 14.23
C GLY A 14 -23.80 7.76 15.33
N CYS A 15 -22.57 7.40 14.92
CA CYS A 15 -21.40 6.99 15.73
C CYS A 15 -21.52 5.55 16.24
N SER A 16 -20.78 4.54 15.75
CA SER A 16 -19.34 4.55 15.49
C SER A 16 -18.95 3.38 14.57
N ASN A 17 -18.85 3.64 13.26
CA ASN A 17 -18.07 2.79 12.34
C ASN A 17 -16.55 2.98 12.55
N HIS A 18 -16.11 3.13 13.81
CA HIS A 18 -14.72 3.40 14.19
C HIS A 18 -14.00 2.14 14.71
N LEU A 19 -14.57 0.97 14.45
CA LEU A 19 -13.82 -0.28 14.29
C LEU A 19 -13.55 -0.52 12.79
N ARG A 20 -13.29 0.56 12.02
CA ARG A 20 -12.65 0.46 10.71
C ARG A 20 -11.27 -0.15 10.97
N SER A 21 -11.23 -1.46 10.80
CA SER A 21 -10.08 -2.34 10.91
C SER A 21 -8.80 -1.64 10.48
N ALA A 22 -7.72 -1.88 11.24
CA ALA A 22 -6.39 -1.45 10.86
C ALA A 22 -6.20 -1.77 9.37
N CYS A 23 -6.01 -0.70 8.59
CA CYS A 23 -5.70 -0.67 7.17
C CYS A 23 -6.87 -0.86 6.15
N GLN A 24 -7.07 0.17 5.31
CA GLN A 24 -7.98 0.22 4.14
C GLN A 24 -7.40 1.13 3.03
N SER A 25 -6.67 2.20 3.40
CA SER A 25 -5.95 3.10 2.49
C SER A 25 -4.69 3.65 3.16
N CYS A 26 -3.74 4.18 2.39
CA CYS A 26 -2.58 4.89 2.92
C CYS A 26 -2.83 6.39 2.89
N ALA A 27 -2.71 7.06 4.04
CA ALA A 27 -2.85 8.52 4.09
C ALA A 27 -1.64 9.22 3.47
N LYS A 28 -0.46 8.58 3.48
CA LYS A 28 0.75 9.10 2.85
C LYS A 28 0.86 8.63 1.40
N SER A 29 0.94 9.57 0.47
CA SER A 29 1.38 9.27 -0.90
C SER A 29 2.91 9.14 -0.96
N LEU A 30 3.42 8.42 -1.96
CA LEU A 30 4.84 8.51 -2.31
C LEU A 30 5.18 9.96 -2.71
N THR A 31 6.35 10.42 -2.30
CA THR A 31 6.88 11.74 -2.64
C THR A 31 7.32 11.81 -4.10
N SER A 32 7.74 10.69 -4.69
CA SER A 32 8.04 10.61 -6.12
C SER A 32 7.91 9.18 -6.68
N THR A 33 7.38 9.10 -7.90
CA THR A 33 7.34 7.90 -8.77
C THR A 33 7.91 8.25 -10.15
N SER A 34 9.18 8.64 -10.19
CA SER A 34 9.85 9.11 -11.41
C SER A 34 11.25 8.52 -11.53
N GLY A 35 11.76 8.29 -12.74
CA GLY A 35 13.15 7.88 -12.97
C GLY A 35 13.59 8.20 -14.40
N THR A 36 14.65 7.54 -14.89
CA THR A 36 15.07 7.66 -16.30
C THR A 36 14.07 7.04 -17.27
N LYS A 37 13.17 6.17 -16.75
CA LYS A 37 12.02 5.62 -17.45
C LYS A 37 10.74 5.99 -16.67
N ILE A 38 9.62 6.05 -17.39
CA ILE A 38 8.29 6.15 -16.76
C ILE A 38 7.83 4.77 -16.31
N PHE A 39 7.08 4.69 -15.21
CA PHE A 39 6.41 3.45 -14.83
C PHE A 39 5.35 3.10 -15.89
N ALA A 40 5.31 1.83 -16.29
CA ALA A 40 4.32 1.31 -17.23
C ALA A 40 2.92 1.26 -16.60
N SER A 41 2.85 1.04 -15.28
CA SER A 41 1.61 1.19 -14.51
C SER A 41 1.89 1.43 -13.04
N ASP A 42 0.89 2.02 -12.38
CA ASP A 42 0.84 2.32 -10.96
C ASP A 42 -0.59 2.07 -10.46
N ILE A 43 -0.78 0.99 -9.72
CA ILE A 43 -2.09 0.49 -9.30
C ILE A 43 -2.15 0.50 -7.79
N VAL A 44 -3.17 1.14 -7.22
CA VAL A 44 -3.45 1.08 -5.78
C VAL A 44 -4.68 0.21 -5.55
N ASP A 45 -4.53 -0.89 -4.83
CA ASP A 45 -5.63 -1.74 -4.39
C ASP A 45 -5.93 -1.46 -2.91
N ALA A 46 -7.18 -1.12 -2.59
CA ALA A 46 -7.63 -0.63 -1.29
C ALA A 46 -8.84 -1.45 -0.83
N PRO A 47 -8.63 -2.62 -0.19
CA PRO A 47 -9.72 -3.53 0.12
C PRO A 47 -10.62 -2.97 1.23
N SER A 48 -11.93 -3.17 1.08
CA SER A 48 -12.94 -2.75 2.06
C SER A 48 -12.99 -3.62 3.32
N SER A 49 -12.40 -4.82 3.26
CA SER A 49 -12.43 -5.87 4.29
C SER A 49 -11.46 -5.68 5.46
N GLY A 50 -10.70 -4.58 5.50
CA GLY A 50 -9.81 -4.28 6.62
C GLY A 50 -8.38 -4.81 6.47
N ALA A 51 -7.97 -5.15 5.24
CA ALA A 51 -6.58 -5.43 4.89
C ALA A 51 -5.86 -4.16 4.40
N CYS A 52 -4.52 -4.14 4.52
CA CYS A 52 -3.74 -2.99 4.08
C CYS A 52 -3.80 -2.80 2.58
N ALA A 53 -4.02 -1.55 2.17
CA ALA A 53 -3.91 -1.19 0.77
C ALA A 53 -2.52 -1.58 0.25
N THR A 54 -2.49 -2.11 -0.96
CA THR A 54 -1.26 -2.39 -1.69
C THR A 54 -1.12 -1.41 -2.84
N ARG A 55 0.12 -1.15 -3.24
CA ARG A 55 0.42 -0.36 -4.43
C ARG A 55 1.44 -1.08 -5.26
N THR A 56 1.13 -1.32 -6.52
CA THR A 56 1.96 -2.07 -7.46
C THR A 56 2.48 -1.13 -8.52
N LEU A 57 3.80 -1.00 -8.60
CA LEU A 57 4.49 -0.29 -9.66
C LEU A 57 5.13 -1.28 -10.62
N ASN A 58 4.90 -1.09 -11.91
CA ASN A 58 5.52 -1.89 -12.96
C ASN A 58 6.47 -1.02 -13.78
N CYS A 59 7.75 -1.37 -13.74
CA CYS A 59 8.78 -0.81 -14.61
C CYS A 59 9.04 -1.78 -15.76
N ALA A 60 9.23 -1.30 -16.99
CA ALA A 60 9.38 -2.18 -18.14
C ALA A 60 10.45 -1.69 -19.12
N GLY A 61 10.99 -2.62 -19.90
CA GLY A 61 11.97 -2.39 -20.95
C GLY A 61 13.33 -2.99 -20.63
N THR A 62 14.25 -2.94 -21.60
CA THR A 62 15.57 -3.53 -21.45
C THR A 62 16.29 -2.99 -20.22
N GLY A 63 16.71 -3.90 -19.34
CA GLY A 63 17.42 -3.58 -18.10
C GLY A 63 16.58 -2.89 -17.04
N ALA A 64 15.24 -3.06 -17.07
CA ALA A 64 14.32 -2.50 -16.09
C ALA A 64 14.80 -2.79 -14.66
N LYS A 65 14.78 -1.74 -13.85
CA LYS A 65 15.02 -1.83 -12.40
C LYS A 65 14.24 -0.75 -11.68
N ILE A 66 13.89 -1.02 -10.42
CA ILE A 66 13.26 -0.04 -9.54
C ILE A 66 14.22 0.34 -8.42
N LYS A 67 14.55 1.63 -8.32
CA LYS A 67 15.34 2.19 -7.23
C LYS A 67 14.42 2.77 -6.16
N ILE A 68 14.59 2.33 -4.93
CA ILE A 68 13.84 2.80 -3.77
C ILE A 68 14.69 3.84 -3.04
N ASN A 69 14.07 4.96 -2.65
CA ASN A 69 14.67 6.02 -1.84
C ASN A 69 16.06 6.43 -2.34
N LYS A 70 16.18 6.84 -3.61
CA LYS A 70 17.44 7.25 -4.25
C LYS A 70 18.50 6.13 -4.30
N GLY A 71 18.07 4.88 -4.43
CA GLY A 71 18.95 3.72 -4.60
C GLY A 71 19.40 3.04 -3.32
N VAL A 72 18.84 3.39 -2.15
CA VAL A 72 19.02 2.63 -0.89
C VAL A 72 18.75 1.14 -1.10
N ARG A 73 17.77 0.83 -1.95
CA ARG A 73 17.58 -0.51 -2.50
C ARG A 73 17.31 -0.42 -3.99
N THR A 74 17.81 -1.39 -4.73
CA THR A 74 17.48 -1.60 -6.15
C THR A 74 16.89 -2.99 -6.30
N ILE A 75 15.78 -3.08 -7.04
CA ILE A 75 15.16 -4.33 -7.47
C ILE A 75 15.42 -4.42 -8.98
N ALA A 76 16.10 -5.47 -9.43
CA ALA A 76 16.25 -5.78 -10.84
C ALA A 76 15.13 -6.72 -11.32
N ASP A 77 14.99 -6.87 -12.64
CA ASP A 77 14.08 -7.83 -13.30
C ASP A 77 14.07 -9.19 -12.58
N GLY A 78 15.22 -9.88 -12.52
CA GLY A 78 15.34 -11.18 -11.84
C GLY A 78 14.98 -11.23 -10.34
N ASP A 79 14.95 -10.09 -9.65
CA ASP A 79 14.64 -10.03 -8.22
C ASP A 79 13.13 -10.05 -7.93
N ASP A 80 12.29 -9.84 -8.96
CA ASP A 80 10.83 -9.84 -8.80
C ASP A 80 10.19 -11.22 -9.01
N GLY A 81 11.01 -12.24 -9.29
CA GLY A 81 10.61 -13.64 -9.45
C GLY A 81 10.54 -14.12 -10.89
N ALA A 82 10.75 -13.24 -11.87
CA ALA A 82 10.86 -13.59 -13.29
C ALA A 82 12.03 -12.86 -13.95
N VAL A 83 12.43 -13.31 -15.14
CA VAL A 83 13.30 -12.53 -16.03
C VAL A 83 12.52 -12.33 -17.32
N ASP A 84 11.73 -11.26 -17.38
CA ASP A 84 10.77 -11.02 -18.45
C ASP A 84 10.85 -9.59 -19.04
N GLY A 85 11.88 -8.83 -18.64
CA GLY A 85 12.07 -7.44 -19.06
C GLY A 85 11.15 -6.46 -18.32
N LYS A 86 10.58 -6.87 -17.19
CA LYS A 86 9.80 -6.03 -16.30
C LYS A 86 10.37 -6.11 -14.89
N THR A 87 10.01 -5.14 -14.07
CA THR A 87 10.32 -5.16 -12.65
C THR A 87 9.08 -4.68 -11.93
N THR A 88 8.55 -5.56 -11.08
CA THR A 88 7.36 -5.34 -10.29
C THR A 88 7.76 -5.03 -8.86
N LEU A 89 7.22 -3.94 -8.33
CA LEU A 89 7.40 -3.60 -6.92
C LEU A 89 6.04 -3.43 -6.27
N VAL A 90 5.80 -4.23 -5.24
CA VAL A 90 4.59 -4.16 -4.41
C VAL A 90 4.93 -3.51 -3.08
N PHE A 91 4.19 -2.45 -2.75
CA PHE A 91 4.18 -1.83 -1.44
C PHE A 91 2.94 -2.22 -0.68
N THR A 92 3.05 -2.26 0.64
CA THR A 92 1.92 -2.39 1.55
C THR A 92 1.86 -1.14 2.42
N CYS A 93 0.67 -0.57 2.58
CA CYS A 93 0.43 0.46 3.58
C CYS A 93 0.69 -0.11 4.97
N ASN A 94 1.37 0.63 5.86
CA ASN A 94 1.55 0.16 7.24
C ASN A 94 0.24 0.26 8.05
N ALA A 95 0.15 -0.48 9.17
CA ALA A 95 -1.04 -0.45 10.03
C ALA A 95 -1.40 0.95 10.57
N ALA A 96 -0.39 1.82 10.73
CA ALA A 96 -0.58 3.22 11.13
C ALA A 96 -1.16 4.11 10.00
N ARG A 97 -1.16 3.63 8.75
CA ARG A 97 -1.57 4.33 7.53
C ARG A 97 -0.70 5.53 7.15
N THR A 98 0.51 5.58 7.66
CA THR A 98 1.43 6.72 7.52
C THR A 98 2.60 6.45 6.58
N ALA A 99 2.79 5.22 6.11
CA ALA A 99 3.88 4.90 5.20
C ALA A 99 3.55 3.71 4.29
N TRP A 100 4.08 3.75 3.07
CA TRP A 100 4.23 2.58 2.21
C TRP A 100 5.49 1.83 2.62
N THR A 101 5.42 0.51 2.68
CA THR A 101 6.56 -0.34 3.02
C THR A 101 6.77 -1.41 1.95
N ALA A 102 8.02 -1.61 1.55
CA ALA A 102 8.43 -2.72 0.69
C ALA A 102 8.78 -3.97 1.53
N ALA A 103 9.10 -5.08 0.86
CA ALA A 103 9.54 -6.32 1.49
C ALA A 103 10.66 -6.07 2.52
N GLY A 104 10.52 -6.63 3.72
CA GLY A 104 11.43 -6.41 4.85
C GLY A 104 11.11 -5.16 5.69
N GLY A 105 9.96 -4.50 5.46
CA GLY A 105 9.49 -3.38 6.28
C GLY A 105 10.16 -2.04 5.97
N LEU A 106 10.93 -1.96 4.88
CA LEU A 106 11.59 -0.72 4.44
C LEU A 106 10.53 0.34 4.09
N PRO A 107 10.49 1.50 4.78
CA PRO A 107 9.63 2.60 4.40
C PRO A 107 10.04 3.14 3.02
N VAL A 108 9.06 3.38 2.17
CA VAL A 108 9.25 3.87 0.80
C VAL A 108 8.65 5.26 0.69
N GLU A 109 9.49 6.21 0.34
CA GLU A 109 9.10 7.60 0.06
C GLU A 109 9.25 7.95 -1.41
N GLN A 110 10.14 7.23 -2.11
CA GLN A 110 10.42 7.44 -3.52
C GLN A 110 10.68 6.11 -4.21
N ALA A 111 10.16 5.97 -5.42
CA ALA A 111 10.44 4.87 -6.33
C ALA A 111 10.79 5.40 -7.71
N GLU A 112 11.86 4.89 -8.32
CA GLU A 112 12.32 5.33 -9.64
C GLU A 112 12.42 4.13 -10.59
N CYS A 113 11.81 4.22 -11.77
CA CYS A 113 11.99 3.25 -12.84
C CYS A 113 13.21 3.65 -13.68
N ALA A 114 14.16 2.73 -13.85
CA ALA A 114 15.43 2.98 -14.55
C ALA A 114 15.79 1.89 -15.55
#